data_AF-A0A1M7INI7-F1
#
_entry.id   AF-A0A1M7INI7-F1
#
_cell.length_a   1.000
_cell.length_b   1.000
_cell.length_c   1.000
_cell.angle_alpha   90.00
_cell.angle_beta   90.00
_cell.angle_gamma   90.00
#
_symmetry.space_group_name_H-M   'P 1'
#
loop_
_entity.id
_entity.type
_entity.pdbx_description
1 polymer ?
#
loop_
_entity_poly.entity_id
_entity_poly.type
_entity_poly.pdbx_seq_one_letter_code
_entity_poly.pdbx_strand_id
1 'polypeptide(L)' 'MNLSEQSTAQLQKTEKVLKGASIGLGVVLLAIIILSIVMWGKKGTITMNIMPVVLLPILILNITNLKKIREELKSRGV' A
#
# COMPACT_ATOMS: atom_id res chain seq x y z
N MET A 1 3.01 -9.57 14.35
CA MET A 1 3.21 -10.61 13.32
C MET A 1 4.55 -11.25 13.60
N ASN A 2 4.58 -12.54 13.93
CA ASN A 2 5.83 -13.26 14.16
C ASN A 2 6.26 -13.90 12.82
N LEU A 3 7.21 -13.29 12.11
CA LEU A 3 7.60 -13.71 10.77
C LEU A 3 8.44 -14.99 10.80
N SER A 4 9.22 -15.18 11.87
CA SER A 4 10.14 -16.31 12.04
C SER A 4 9.41 -17.65 12.15
N GLU A 5 8.17 -17.65 12.64
CA GLU A 5 7.32 -18.86 12.75
C GLU A 5 6.66 -19.28 11.43
N GLN A 6 6.68 -18.41 10.41
CA GLN A 6 6.06 -18.72 9.11
C GLN A 6 7.03 -19.47 8.18
N SER A 7 6.48 -20.38 7.36
CA SER A 7 7.27 -21.03 6.32
C SER A 7 7.63 -20.05 5.20
N THR A 8 8.77 -20.27 4.55
CA THR A 8 9.25 -19.43 3.44
C THR A 8 8.21 -19.33 2.31
N ALA A 9 7.52 -20.42 1.99
CA ALA A 9 6.46 -20.44 0.99
C ALA A 9 5.26 -19.54 1.39
N GLN A 10 4.88 -19.53 2.67
CA GLN A 10 3.82 -18.64 3.17
C GLN A 10 4.26 -17.18 3.16
N LEU A 11 5.51 -16.89 3.52
CA LEU A 11 6.09 -15.54 3.46
C LEU A 11 6.13 -15.00 2.03
N GLN A 12 6.56 -15.79 1.05
CA GLN A 12 6.56 -15.41 -0.37
C GLN A 12 5.15 -15.18 -0.93
N LYS A 13 4.18 -16.02 -0.55
CA LYS A 13 2.78 -15.83 -0.93
C LYS A 13 2.24 -14.51 -0.34
N THR A 14 2.52 -14.28 0.93
CA THR A 14 2.14 -13.04 1.62
C THR A 14 2.82 -11.83 1.00
N GLU A 15 4.10 -11.91 0.62
CA GLU A 15 4.84 -10.84 -0.07
C GLU A 15 4.15 -10.44 -1.38
N LYS A 16 3.81 -11.44 -2.23
CA LYS A 16 3.14 -11.19 -3.51
C LYS A 16 1.78 -10.52 -3.32
N VAL A 17 0.99 -11.00 -2.35
CA VAL A 17 -0.32 -10.43 -2.04
C VAL A 17 -0.17 -9.00 -1.51
N LEU A 18 0.73 -8.76 -0.54
CA LEU A 18 0.96 -7.42 0.00
C LEU A 18 1.48 -6.45 -1.06
N LYS A 19 2.36 -6.90 -1.95
CA LYS A 19 2.88 -6.11 -3.07
C LYS A 19 1.75 -5.72 -4.02
N GLY A 20 0.92 -6.68 -4.43
CA GLY A 20 -0.24 -6.42 -5.29
C GLY A 20 -1.24 -5.46 -4.64
N ALA A 21 -1.59 -5.71 -3.37
CA ALA A 21 -2.48 -4.85 -2.61
C ALA A 21 -1.92 -3.42 -2.47
N SER A 22 -0.63 -3.27 -2.16
CA SER A 22 0.02 -1.95 -2.03
C SER A 22 0.01 -1.17 -3.34
N ILE A 23 0.32 -1.84 -4.46
CA ILE A 23 0.27 -1.22 -5.79
C ILE A 23 -1.16 -0.80 -6.12
N GLY A 24 -2.15 -1.67 -5.94
CA GLY A 24 -3.55 -1.35 -6.18
C GLY A 24 -4.03 -0.16 -5.35
N LEU A 25 -3.71 -0.15 -4.06
CA LEU A 25 -4.06 0.96 -3.15
C LEU A 25 -3.37 2.27 -3.57
N GLY A 26 -2.10 2.21 -3.98
CA GLY A 26 -1.37 3.36 -4.52
C GLY A 26 -1.99 3.92 -5.80
N VAL A 27 -2.41 3.06 -6.72
CA VAL A 27 -3.10 3.47 -7.96
C VAL A 27 -4.42 4.16 -7.66
N VAL A 28 -5.23 3.59 -6.76
CA VAL A 28 -6.51 4.20 -6.34
C VAL A 28 -6.29 5.55 -5.68
N LEU A 29 -5.31 5.66 -4.78
CA LEU A 29 -4.93 6.92 -4.13
C LEU A 29 -4.53 8.00 -5.14
N LEU A 30 -3.68 7.65 -6.11
CA LEU A 30 -3.28 8.57 -7.18
C LEU A 30 -4.47 9.00 -8.02
N ALA A 31 -5.35 8.06 -8.42
CA ALA A 31 -6.54 8.37 -9.20
C ALA A 31 -7.45 9.36 -8.45
N ILE A 32 -7.67 9.16 -7.15
CA ILE A 32 -8.48 10.06 -6.32
C ILE A 32 -7.87 11.47 -6.27
N ILE A 33 -6.55 11.57 -6.07
CA ILE A 33 -5.85 12.87 -6.03
C ILE A 33 -5.99 13.60 -7.38
N ILE A 34 -5.76 12.89 -8.49
CA ILE A 34 -5.88 13.44 -9.85
C ILE A 34 -7.32 13.92 -10.10
N LEU A 35 -8.32 13.11 -9.75
CA LEU A 35 -9.72 13.48 -9.91
C LEU A 35 -10.08 14.70 -9.07
N SER A 36 -9.59 14.79 -7.84
CA SER A 36 -9.78 15.96 -6.99
C SER A 36 -9.19 17.23 -7.61
N ILE A 37 -7.99 17.16 -8.20
CA ILE A 37 -7.36 18.30 -8.90
C ILE A 37 -8.18 18.71 -10.14
N VAL A 38 -8.60 17.74 -10.96
CA VAL A 38 -9.41 17.99 -12.16
C VAL A 38 -10.75 18.63 -11.80
N MET A 39 -11.41 18.15 -10.75
CA MET A 39 -12.67 18.73 -10.27
C MET A 39 -12.48 20.15 -9.76
N TRP A 40 -11.39 20.42 -9.03
CA TRP A 40 -11.09 21.76 -8.54
C TRP A 40 -10.96 22.76 -9.70
N GLY A 41 -10.22 22.39 -10.75
CA GLY A 41 -10.08 23.24 -11.95
C GLY A 41 -11.38 23.48 -12.72
N LYS A 42 -12.34 22.55 -12.69
CA LYS A 42 -13.62 22.66 -13.40
C LYS A 42 -14.72 23.38 -12.62
N LYS A 43 -14.83 23.12 -11.32
CA LYS A 43 -15.94 23.61 -10.48
C LYS A 43 -15.54 24.78 -9.56
N GLY A 44 -14.24 25.11 -9.47
CA GLY A 44 -13.72 26.14 -8.57
C GLY A 44 -13.84 25.78 -7.08
N THR A 45 -14.50 24.68 -6.73
CA THR A 45 -14.71 24.22 -5.35
C THR A 45 -13.70 23.14 -5.01
N ILE A 46 -12.95 23.34 -3.92
CA ILE A 46 -12.18 22.28 -3.29
C ILE A 46 -13.15 21.48 -2.43
N THR A 47 -13.78 20.44 -2.99
CA THR A 47 -14.44 19.44 -2.15
C THR A 47 -13.35 18.69 -1.40
N MET A 48 -13.25 18.91 -0.08
CA MET A 48 -12.23 18.28 0.74
C MET A 48 -12.45 16.77 0.77
N ASN A 49 -11.70 16.04 -0.05
CA ASN A 49 -11.76 14.60 -0.10
C ASN A 49 -10.83 14.03 0.98
N ILE A 50 -11.42 13.48 2.04
CA ILE A 50 -10.68 12.88 3.17
C ILE A 50 -10.12 11.49 2.85
N MET A 51 -10.54 10.89 1.72
CA MET A 51 -10.21 9.50 1.37
C MET A 51 -8.71 9.25 1.26
N PRO A 52 -7.88 10.14 0.68
CA PRO A 52 -6.44 9.95 0.69
C PRO A 52 -5.84 9.90 2.09
N VAL A 53 -6.34 10.74 3.01
CA VAL A 53 -5.87 10.79 4.40
C VAL A 53 -6.24 9.50 5.15
N VAL A 54 -7.43 8.94 4.90
CA VAL A 54 -7.87 7.68 5.50
C VAL A 54 -7.08 6.48 4.96
N LEU A 55 -6.77 6.47 3.66
CA LEU A 55 -6.13 5.34 2.99
C LEU A 55 -4.59 5.38 3.05
N LEU A 56 -3.97 6.56 3.23
CA LEU A 56 -2.51 6.70 3.33
C LEU A 56 -1.88 5.82 4.43
N PRO A 57 -2.40 5.80 5.67
CA PRO A 57 -1.85 4.98 6.75
C PRO A 57 -1.85 3.49 6.39
N ILE A 58 -2.89 3.02 5.72
CA ILE A 58 -3.02 1.62 5.27
C ILE A 58 -1.94 1.31 4.23
N LEU A 59 -1.73 2.21 3.27
CA LEU A 59 -0.65 2.06 2.28
C LEU A 59 0.73 2.02 2.97
N ILE A 60 0.99 2.91 3.92
CA ILE A 60 2.26 2.97 4.67
C ILE A 60 2.48 1.68 5.47
N LEU A 61 1.44 1.18 6.15
CA LEU A 61 1.51 -0.08 6.90
C LEU A 61 1.80 -1.26 5.96
N ASN A 62 1.14 -1.33 4.80
CA ASN A 62 1.40 -2.38 3.82
C ASN A 62 2.84 -2.32 3.27
N ILE A 63 3.35 -1.14 2.95
CA ILE A 63 4.76 -0.98 2.51
C ILE A 63 5.73 -1.38 3.62
N THR A 64 5.46 -1.00 4.86
CA THR A 64 6.31 -1.33 6.01
C THR A 64 6.34 -2.83 6.27
N ASN A 65 5.18 -3.49 6.24
CA ASN A 65 5.08 -4.94 6.40
C ASN A 65 5.75 -5.68 5.23
N LEU A 66 5.60 -5.18 4.00
CA LEU A 66 6.28 -5.74 2.82
C LEU A 66 7.81 -5.67 2.97
N LYS A 67 8.35 -4.57 3.49
CA LYS A 67 9.79 -4.44 3.78
C LYS A 67 10.24 -5.47 4.81
N LYS A 68 9.52 -5.62 5.93
CA LYS A 68 9.84 -6.61 6.97
C LYS A 68 9.82 -8.05 6.44
N ILE A 69 8.82 -8.41 5.63
CA ILE A 69 8.76 -9.74 5.00
C ILE A 69 9.95 -9.97 4.07
N ARG A 70 10.35 -8.95 3.29
CA ARG A 70 11.52 -9.05 2.41
C ARG A 70 12.84 -9.18 3.16
N GLU A 71 12.99 -8.46 4.27
CA GLU A 71 14.16 -8.58 5.14
C GLU A 71 14.25 -9.99 5.73
N GLU A 72 13.12 -10.56 6.15
CA GLU A 72 13.05 -11.95 6.64
C GLU A 72 13.33 -12.98 5.53
N LEU A 73 12.83 -12.77 4.31
CA LEU A 73 13.15 -13.67 3.18
C LEU A 73 14.65 -13.63 2.86
N LYS A 74 15.24 -12.42 2.84
CA LYS A 74 16.67 -12.22 2.61
C LYS A 74 17.53 -12.86 3.70
N SER A 75 17.14 -12.78 4.97
CA SER A 75 17.88 -13.42 6.07
C SER A 75 17.91 -14.94 5.93
N ARG A 76 16.92 -15.52 5.24
CA ARG A 76 16.83 -16.94 4.89
C ARG A 76 17.55 -17.31 3.59
N GLY A 77 18.21 -16.35 2.93
CA GLY A 77 18.91 -16.56 1.66
C GLY A 77 17.98 -16.67 0.45
N VAL A 78 16.76 -16.12 0.54
CA VAL A 78 15.71 -16.18 -0.50
C VAL A 78 15.32 -14.79 -0.98
#